data_AF-A0A975EKU3-F1
#
_entry.id   AF-A0A975EKU3-F1
#
_cell.length_a   1.000
_cell.length_b   1.000
_cell.length_c   1.000
_cell.angle_alpha   90.00
_cell.angle_beta   90.00
_cell.angle_gamma   90.00
#
_symmetry.space_group_name_H-M   'P 1'
#
loop_
_entity.id
_entity.type
_entity.pdbx_description
1 polymer ?
#
loop_
_entity_poly.entity_id
_entity_poly.type
_entity_poly.pdbx_seq_one_letter_code
_entity_poly.pdbx_strand_id
1 'polypeptide(L)'
;MTRSTRLFPLLSLALAACTPVPDFHLAQNLSAKPFNQLDLAGNACGPAALLNSQRFGKPAWRKLSEQPPGLSDRERIRAIARGPAMRESASLPGRARWSRSGINISDLRDVANEMARPALLPALTNSTLVISPIEGKDSHLRRVHANIARSLSEGIPPILSIRLYAKRNGAWTSIQGHFVTVTSVPGSIEPGAASFPVRVIDPLGGKFREGNIAISREPGMEFFAEAKFPGITIGKSSLRPGEKSYLAVASALGRF
;
A
#
# COMPACT_ATOMS: atom_id res chain seq x y z
N MET A 1 50.41 -38.89 -51.09
CA MET A 1 49.74 -37.57 -51.10
C MET A 1 48.84 -37.47 -49.89
N THR A 2 49.25 -36.70 -48.89
CA THR A 2 48.66 -36.58 -47.55
C THR A 2 47.46 -35.62 -47.55
N ARG A 3 46.29 -36.08 -47.11
CA ARG A 3 45.10 -35.23 -46.89
C ARG A 3 45.06 -34.80 -45.42
N SER A 4 45.27 -33.50 -45.19
CA SER A 4 45.15 -32.84 -43.90
C SER A 4 43.71 -32.37 -43.69
N THR A 5 42.95 -33.05 -42.83
CA THR A 5 41.63 -32.61 -42.36
C THR A 5 41.79 -31.55 -41.28
N ARG A 6 41.39 -30.30 -41.58
CA ARG A 6 41.31 -29.22 -40.58
C ARG A 6 39.94 -29.28 -39.91
N LEU A 7 39.91 -29.57 -38.61
CA LEU A 7 38.74 -29.31 -37.76
C LEU A 7 38.66 -27.80 -37.50
N PHE A 8 37.54 -27.18 -37.86
CA PHE A 8 37.17 -25.85 -37.39
C PHE A 8 36.42 -25.97 -36.06
N PRO A 9 36.80 -25.24 -34.99
CA PRO A 9 36.01 -25.19 -33.78
C PRO A 9 34.79 -24.30 -34.04
N LEU A 10 33.59 -24.87 -33.89
CA LEU A 10 32.34 -24.12 -33.80
C LEU A 10 32.35 -23.33 -32.49
N LEU A 11 32.61 -22.03 -32.61
CA LEU A 11 32.50 -21.08 -31.51
C LEU A 11 31.01 -20.81 -31.26
N SER A 12 30.39 -21.55 -30.34
CA SER A 12 29.03 -21.27 -29.88
C SER A 12 29.03 -19.98 -29.05
N LEU A 13 28.61 -18.87 -29.66
CA LEU A 13 28.26 -17.64 -28.96
C LEU A 13 27.03 -17.92 -28.08
N ALA A 14 27.25 -18.12 -26.78
CA ALA A 14 26.18 -18.12 -25.80
C ALA A 14 25.65 -16.69 -25.65
N LEU A 15 24.55 -16.38 -26.35
CA LEU A 15 23.76 -15.18 -26.10
C LEU A 15 23.15 -15.31 -24.70
N ALA A 16 23.79 -14.69 -23.71
CA ALA A 16 23.18 -14.44 -22.42
C ALA A 16 21.95 -13.56 -22.68
N ALA A 17 20.77 -14.16 -22.63
CA ALA A 17 19.51 -13.42 -22.69
C ALA A 17 19.44 -12.52 -21.45
N CYS A 18 19.80 -11.24 -21.61
CA CYS A 18 19.49 -10.22 -20.62
C CYS A 18 17.97 -10.16 -20.49
N THR A 19 17.43 -10.76 -19.43
CA THR A 19 16.03 -10.56 -19.06
C THR A 19 15.84 -9.06 -18.83
N PRO A 20 14.91 -8.39 -19.53
CA PRO A 20 14.66 -6.98 -19.31
C PRO A 20 14.30 -6.78 -17.84
N VAL A 21 15.01 -5.86 -17.17
CA VAL A 21 14.66 -5.44 -15.82
C VAL A 21 13.23 -4.90 -15.90
N PRO A 22 12.27 -5.44 -15.12
CA PRO A 22 10.90 -4.95 -15.17
C PRO A 22 10.91 -3.45 -14.89
N ASP A 23 10.19 -2.67 -15.68
CA ASP A 23 9.95 -1.27 -15.36
C ASP A 23 9.18 -1.21 -14.03
N PHE A 24 9.48 -0.25 -13.16
CA PHE A 24 8.82 -0.07 -11.87
C PHE A 24 8.39 1.38 -11.72
N HIS A 25 7.13 1.57 -11.32
CA HIS A 25 6.72 2.84 -10.74
C HIS A 25 7.23 2.90 -9.29
N LEU A 26 8.07 3.89 -9.01
CA LEU A 26 8.72 4.08 -7.73
C LEU A 26 8.26 5.37 -7.04
N ALA A 27 8.22 5.35 -5.71
CA ALA A 27 8.17 6.56 -4.92
C ALA A 27 9.44 7.41 -5.14
N GLN A 28 9.34 8.74 -5.01
CA GLN A 28 10.41 9.66 -5.41
C GLN A 28 11.42 9.98 -4.30
N ASN A 29 11.27 9.41 -3.10
CA ASN A 29 12.16 9.66 -1.96
C ASN A 29 12.52 8.38 -1.20
N LEU A 30 12.93 7.32 -1.90
CA LEU A 30 13.18 6.01 -1.30
C LEU A 30 14.30 5.98 -0.24
N SER A 31 15.16 7.00 -0.19
CA SER A 31 16.21 7.13 0.83
C SER A 31 15.74 7.71 2.16
N ALA A 32 14.51 8.20 2.25
CA ALA A 32 13.99 8.77 3.49
C ALA A 32 13.72 7.70 4.55
N LYS A 33 13.84 8.09 5.82
CA LYS A 33 13.41 7.26 6.94
C LYS A 33 11.87 7.22 7.01
N PRO A 34 11.24 6.04 7.08
CA PRO A 34 9.80 5.96 7.30
C PRO A 34 9.36 6.44 8.69
N PHE A 35 8.20 7.08 8.76
CA PHE A 35 7.50 7.35 10.02
C PHE A 35 7.09 6.04 10.69
N ASN A 36 7.39 5.92 11.98
CA ASN A 36 7.06 4.78 12.81
C ASN A 36 5.89 5.13 13.74
N GLN A 37 4.76 4.44 13.59
CA GLN A 37 3.60 4.68 14.44
C GLN A 37 3.89 4.36 15.91
N LEU A 38 4.81 3.44 16.21
CA LEU A 38 5.12 3.01 17.59
C LEU A 38 5.75 4.12 18.42
N ASP A 39 6.19 5.20 17.79
CA ASP A 39 6.65 6.40 18.48
C ASP A 39 5.47 7.09 19.22
N LEU A 40 4.23 6.82 18.82
CA LEU A 40 3.00 7.25 19.47
C LEU A 40 2.21 6.04 20.00
N ALA A 41 1.84 6.04 21.28
CA ALA A 41 0.92 5.04 21.80
C ALA A 41 -0.46 5.15 21.11
N GLY A 42 -0.99 4.02 20.63
CA GLY A 42 -2.34 3.90 20.07
C GLY A 42 -2.41 3.58 18.59
N ASN A 43 -3.62 3.64 18.03
CA ASN A 43 -3.93 3.28 16.64
C ASN A 43 -3.60 4.42 15.66
N ALA A 44 -2.30 4.68 15.48
CA ALA A 44 -1.76 5.80 14.70
C ALA A 44 -1.30 5.43 13.27
N CYS A 45 -1.67 4.25 12.76
CA CYS A 45 -1.30 3.79 11.41
C CYS A 45 -1.74 4.76 10.30
N GLY A 46 -2.92 5.36 10.42
CA GLY A 46 -3.44 6.32 9.44
C GLY A 46 -2.58 7.59 9.32
N PRO A 47 -2.41 8.38 10.40
CA PRO A 47 -1.53 9.55 10.38
C PRO A 47 -0.09 9.23 9.94
N ALA A 48 0.48 8.11 10.41
CA ALA A 48 1.83 7.70 10.01
C ALA A 48 1.91 7.31 8.52
N ALA A 49 0.93 6.57 7.99
CA ALA A 49 0.86 6.24 6.56
C ALA A 49 0.64 7.48 5.68
N LEU A 50 -0.11 8.47 6.14
CA LEU A 50 -0.29 9.75 5.45
C LEU A 50 1.01 10.54 5.37
N LEU A 51 1.73 10.64 6.49
CA LEU A 51 3.03 11.28 6.54
C LEU A 51 4.07 10.56 5.68
N ASN A 52 4.05 9.23 5.65
CA ASN A 52 4.86 8.44 4.73
C ASN A 52 4.47 8.70 3.26
N SER A 53 3.17 8.74 2.93
CA SER A 53 2.71 9.06 1.58
C SER A 53 3.29 10.39 1.11
N GLN A 54 3.18 11.43 1.93
CA GLN A 54 3.73 12.76 1.65
C GLN A 54 5.27 12.75 1.57
N ARG A 55 5.97 12.22 2.57
CA ARG A 55 7.45 12.19 2.65
C ARG A 55 8.08 11.48 1.47
N PHE A 56 7.44 10.41 0.99
CA PHE A 56 7.92 9.60 -0.13
C PHE A 56 7.43 10.09 -1.50
N GLY A 57 6.59 11.11 -1.55
CA GLY A 57 6.14 11.76 -2.77
C GLY A 57 7.16 12.72 -3.39
N LYS A 58 6.74 13.36 -4.48
CA LYS A 58 7.48 14.42 -5.16
C LYS A 58 7.69 15.64 -4.25
N PRO A 59 8.63 16.54 -4.55
CA PRO A 59 9.01 17.64 -3.66
C PRO A 59 7.83 18.47 -3.12
N ALA A 60 6.80 18.70 -3.93
CA ALA A 60 5.62 19.44 -3.50
C ALA A 60 4.82 18.71 -2.39
N TRP A 61 4.63 17.40 -2.52
CA TRP A 61 3.98 16.56 -1.50
C TRP A 61 4.87 16.39 -0.26
N ARG A 62 6.18 16.27 -0.45
CA ARG A 62 7.16 16.08 0.64
C ARG A 62 7.10 17.18 1.68
N LYS A 63 6.96 18.44 1.25
CA LYS A 63 6.82 19.60 2.13
C LYS A 63 5.68 19.43 3.14
N LEU A 64 4.57 18.78 2.76
CA LEU A 64 3.46 18.54 3.69
C LEU A 64 3.84 17.65 4.87
N SER A 65 4.81 16.74 4.71
CA SER A 65 5.26 15.86 5.80
C SER A 65 6.11 16.59 6.87
N GLU A 66 6.50 17.83 6.58
CA GLU A 66 7.32 18.69 7.43
C GLU A 66 6.51 19.83 8.07
N GLN A 67 5.29 20.07 7.58
CA GLN A 67 4.42 21.14 8.08
C GLN A 67 3.82 20.90 9.47
N PRO A 68 3.41 19.67 9.85
CA PRO A 68 2.88 19.45 11.19
C PRO A 68 3.90 19.89 12.26
N PRO A 69 3.46 20.60 13.30
CA PRO A 69 4.38 21.08 14.34
C PRO A 69 5.07 19.90 15.03
N GLY A 70 6.35 20.11 15.38
CA GLY A 70 7.18 19.10 16.03
C GLY A 70 8.55 18.95 15.38
N LEU A 71 9.55 18.71 16.23
CA LEU A 71 10.94 18.48 15.80
C LEU A 71 11.21 16.99 15.54
N SER A 72 10.34 16.11 16.05
CA SER A 72 10.43 14.65 15.89
C SER A 72 9.27 14.06 15.10
N ASP A 73 9.50 12.89 14.49
CA ASP A 73 8.47 12.12 13.79
C ASP A 73 7.27 11.81 14.70
N ARG A 74 7.53 11.52 15.99
CA ARG A 74 6.53 11.35 17.03
C ARG A 74 5.59 12.54 17.16
N GLU A 75 6.15 13.74 17.26
CA GLU A 75 5.39 14.97 17.45
C GLU A 75 4.56 15.29 16.22
N ARG A 76 5.09 15.07 15.01
CA ARG A 76 4.37 15.27 13.76
C ARG A 76 3.18 14.31 13.61
N ILE A 77 3.37 13.03 13.92
CA ILE A 77 2.27 12.05 13.97
C ILE A 77 1.20 12.51 14.97
N ARG A 78 1.63 12.92 16.17
CA ARG A 78 0.72 13.42 17.22
C ARG A 78 -0.03 14.67 16.77
N ALA A 79 0.63 15.61 16.09
CA ALA A 79 0.03 16.84 15.63
C ALA A 79 -1.12 16.58 14.63
N ILE A 80 -0.95 15.61 13.73
CA ILE A 80 -2.05 15.18 12.85
C ILE A 80 -3.16 14.51 13.67
N ALA A 81 -2.81 13.53 14.50
CA ALA A 81 -3.76 12.74 15.28
C ALA A 81 -4.59 13.59 16.26
N ARG A 82 -4.01 14.67 16.79
CA ARG A 82 -4.64 15.57 17.77
C ARG A 82 -5.15 16.89 17.17
N GLY A 83 -4.80 17.20 15.92
CA GLY A 83 -5.24 18.40 15.22
C GLY A 83 -6.36 18.08 14.21
N PRO A 84 -6.06 18.03 12.90
CA PRO A 84 -7.07 17.82 11.86
C PRO A 84 -7.86 16.52 12.00
N ALA A 85 -7.29 15.49 12.64
CA ALA A 85 -7.98 14.22 12.88
C ALA A 85 -8.93 14.24 14.10
N MET A 86 -8.94 15.30 14.91
CA MET A 86 -9.92 15.49 15.99
C MET A 86 -11.16 16.26 15.55
N ARG A 87 -11.17 16.80 14.32
CA ARG A 87 -12.35 17.40 13.71
C ARG A 87 -13.45 16.37 13.53
N GLU A 88 -14.67 16.84 13.41
CA GLU A 88 -15.83 15.98 13.17
C GLU A 88 -15.70 15.24 11.84
N SER A 89 -16.11 13.98 11.85
CA SER A 89 -16.18 13.13 10.68
C SER A 89 -17.42 13.47 9.86
N ALA A 90 -17.22 13.77 8.58
CA ALA A 90 -18.34 13.92 7.64
C ALA A 90 -19.02 12.57 7.34
N SER A 91 -18.29 11.46 7.48
CA SER A 91 -18.81 10.11 7.23
C SER A 91 -19.46 9.46 8.45
N LEU A 92 -19.16 9.97 9.66
CA LEU A 92 -19.68 9.50 10.93
C LEU A 92 -20.05 10.70 11.82
N PRO A 93 -21.22 11.35 11.59
CA PRO A 93 -21.63 12.53 12.35
C PRO A 93 -21.60 12.32 13.86
N GLY A 94 -21.21 13.36 14.61
CA GLY A 94 -21.06 13.33 16.05
C GLY A 94 -19.80 12.60 16.56
N ARG A 95 -18.90 12.17 15.67
CA ARG A 95 -17.63 11.52 16.03
C ARG A 95 -16.42 12.29 15.51
N ALA A 96 -15.34 12.30 16.28
CA ALA A 96 -14.04 12.70 15.76
C ALA A 96 -13.55 11.68 14.72
N ARG A 97 -12.85 12.17 13.69
CA ARG A 97 -12.25 11.34 12.63
C ARG A 97 -11.30 10.27 13.16
N TRP A 98 -10.53 10.60 14.19
CA TRP A 98 -9.64 9.68 14.89
C TRP A 98 -10.13 9.37 16.31
N SER A 99 -10.07 8.10 16.67
CA SER A 99 -10.52 7.58 17.96
C SER A 99 -9.57 6.51 18.49
N ARG A 100 -9.93 5.88 19.62
CA ARG A 100 -9.22 4.69 20.11
C ARG A 100 -9.19 3.56 19.07
N SER A 101 -10.13 3.50 18.13
CA SER A 101 -10.16 2.51 17.05
C SER A 101 -9.37 2.92 15.81
N GLY A 102 -8.67 4.06 15.84
CA GLY A 102 -7.99 4.63 14.69
C GLY A 102 -8.88 5.58 13.89
N ILE A 103 -8.55 5.74 12.61
CA ILE A 103 -9.22 6.59 11.62
C ILE A 103 -9.68 5.73 10.44
N ASN A 104 -10.84 6.01 9.84
CA ASN A 104 -11.26 5.33 8.61
C ASN A 104 -10.69 6.03 7.36
N ILE A 105 -10.77 5.37 6.19
CA ILE A 105 -10.12 5.91 4.98
C ILE A 105 -10.76 7.20 4.46
N SER A 106 -12.08 7.38 4.62
CA SER A 106 -12.78 8.59 4.19
C SER A 106 -12.34 9.78 5.02
N ASP A 107 -12.23 9.60 6.34
CA ASP A 107 -11.73 10.61 7.25
C ASP A 107 -10.24 10.89 7.03
N LEU A 108 -9.43 9.88 6.73
CA LEU A 108 -8.01 10.05 6.40
C LEU A 108 -7.84 10.86 5.11
N ARG A 109 -8.70 10.64 4.11
CA ARG A 109 -8.75 11.44 2.89
C ARG A 109 -9.07 12.91 3.20
N ASP A 110 -10.06 13.16 4.07
CA ASP A 110 -10.44 14.52 4.42
C ASP A 110 -9.31 15.25 5.15
N VAL A 111 -8.63 14.57 6.09
CA VAL A 111 -7.41 15.09 6.72
C VAL A 111 -6.31 15.38 5.69
N ALA A 112 -6.06 14.45 4.77
CA ALA A 112 -5.04 14.63 3.74
C ALA A 112 -5.33 15.84 2.83
N ASN A 113 -6.59 16.01 2.43
CA ASN A 113 -7.01 17.11 1.56
C ASN A 113 -7.02 18.46 2.28
N GLU A 114 -7.33 18.49 3.58
CA GLU A 114 -7.18 19.70 4.39
C GLU A 114 -5.73 20.15 4.53
N MET A 115 -4.79 19.19 4.69
CA MET A 115 -3.36 19.48 4.71
C MET A 115 -2.84 19.95 3.34
N ALA A 116 -3.37 19.37 2.26
CA ALA A 116 -2.95 19.67 0.90
C ALA A 116 -3.46 21.02 0.37
N ARG A 117 -4.60 21.50 0.86
CA ARG A 117 -5.30 22.69 0.35
C ARG A 117 -4.47 23.97 0.41
N PRO A 118 -3.77 24.33 1.52
CA PRO A 118 -2.96 25.55 1.57
C PRO A 118 -1.79 25.54 0.57
N ALA A 119 -1.32 24.36 0.19
CA ALA A 119 -0.26 24.19 -0.80
C ALA A 119 -0.77 24.07 -2.25
N LEU A 120 -2.09 24.27 -2.46
CA LEU A 120 -2.77 24.14 -3.76
C LEU A 120 -2.48 22.80 -4.47
N LEU A 121 -2.30 21.73 -3.69
CA LEU A 121 -2.06 20.41 -4.24
C LEU A 121 -3.37 19.75 -4.68
N PRO A 122 -3.36 18.92 -5.74
CA PRO A 122 -4.56 18.25 -6.20
C PRO A 122 -5.20 17.39 -5.11
N ALA A 123 -6.52 17.36 -5.05
CA ALA A 123 -7.24 16.55 -4.09
C ALA A 123 -6.95 15.05 -4.29
N LEU A 124 -6.76 14.34 -3.18
CA LEU A 124 -6.69 12.88 -3.14
C LEU A 124 -8.10 12.29 -3.06
N THR A 125 -8.27 11.12 -3.68
CA THR A 125 -9.52 10.37 -3.70
C THR A 125 -9.32 9.00 -3.05
N ASN A 126 -10.41 8.44 -2.52
CA ASN A 126 -10.43 7.07 -2.04
C ASN A 126 -11.13 6.17 -3.09
N SER A 127 -10.59 4.98 -3.29
CA SER A 127 -11.17 3.95 -4.15
C SER A 127 -11.43 2.69 -3.35
N THR A 128 -12.66 2.18 -3.42
CA THR A 128 -13.00 0.86 -2.89
C THR A 128 -12.44 -0.21 -3.83
N LEU A 129 -11.64 -1.12 -3.28
CA LEU A 129 -10.97 -2.18 -4.04
C LEU A 129 -11.69 -3.51 -3.85
N VAL A 130 -13.01 -3.46 -3.98
CA VAL A 130 -13.88 -4.63 -4.04
C VAL A 130 -14.26 -4.87 -5.50
N ILE A 131 -14.36 -6.14 -5.89
CA ILE A 131 -14.87 -6.56 -7.19
C ILE A 131 -16.31 -6.05 -7.37
N SER A 132 -16.58 -5.40 -8.50
CA SER A 132 -17.97 -5.07 -8.86
C SER A 132 -18.70 -6.29 -9.45
N PRO A 133 -20.03 -6.36 -9.44
CA PRO A 133 -20.77 -7.52 -9.94
C PRO A 133 -20.48 -7.93 -11.39
N ILE A 134 -19.99 -6.99 -12.21
CA ILE A 134 -19.68 -7.19 -13.63
C ILE A 134 -18.17 -7.32 -13.90
N GLU A 135 -17.34 -7.24 -12.87
CA GLU A 135 -15.88 -7.26 -13.00
C GLU A 135 -15.32 -8.66 -12.73
N GLY A 136 -14.55 -9.20 -13.68
CA GLY A 136 -13.80 -10.43 -13.48
C GLY A 136 -12.59 -10.23 -12.56
N LYS A 137 -12.14 -11.31 -11.90
CA LYS A 137 -10.99 -11.29 -10.97
C LYS A 137 -9.70 -10.74 -11.59
N ASP A 138 -9.43 -11.10 -12.85
CA ASP A 138 -8.27 -10.60 -13.57
C ASP A 138 -8.37 -9.09 -13.77
N SER A 139 -9.51 -8.61 -14.31
CA SER A 139 -9.78 -7.18 -14.50
C SER A 139 -9.68 -6.40 -13.18
N HIS A 140 -10.16 -6.98 -12.09
CA HIS A 140 -10.01 -6.41 -10.75
C HIS A 140 -8.54 -6.25 -10.34
N LEU A 141 -7.72 -7.29 -10.51
CA LEU A 141 -6.28 -7.20 -10.24
C LEU A 141 -5.63 -6.09 -11.07
N ARG A 142 -5.98 -5.98 -12.37
CA ARG A 142 -5.48 -4.90 -13.23
C ARG A 142 -5.92 -3.52 -12.78
N ARG A 143 -7.17 -3.36 -12.34
CA ARG A 143 -7.67 -2.08 -11.79
C ARG A 143 -6.95 -1.70 -10.50
N VAL A 144 -6.72 -2.66 -9.60
CA VAL A 144 -5.96 -2.42 -8.36
C VAL A 144 -4.54 -1.97 -8.69
N HIS A 145 -3.86 -2.67 -9.60
CA HIS A 145 -2.53 -2.29 -10.10
C HIS A 145 -2.54 -0.88 -10.71
N ALA A 146 -3.45 -0.62 -11.66
CA ALA A 146 -3.54 0.65 -12.37
C ALA A 146 -3.76 1.84 -11.44
N ASN A 147 -4.63 1.69 -10.43
CA ASN A 147 -4.83 2.72 -9.41
C ASN A 147 -3.51 3.02 -8.66
N ILE A 148 -2.82 1.97 -8.20
CA ILE A 148 -1.57 2.13 -7.46
C ILE A 148 -0.48 2.79 -8.33
N ALA A 149 -0.31 2.28 -9.56
CA ALA A 149 0.64 2.78 -10.54
C ALA A 149 0.38 4.25 -10.88
N ARG A 150 -0.88 4.61 -11.15
CA ARG A 150 -1.29 6.00 -11.44
C ARG A 150 -0.95 6.96 -10.31
N SER A 151 -1.22 6.57 -9.06
CA SER A 151 -0.90 7.45 -7.92
C SER A 151 0.61 7.68 -7.79
N LEU A 152 1.41 6.64 -7.97
CA LEU A 152 2.87 6.73 -7.98
C LEU A 152 3.38 7.61 -9.13
N SER A 153 2.84 7.46 -10.34
CA SER A 153 3.22 8.30 -11.50
C SER A 153 2.83 9.76 -11.33
N GLU A 154 1.72 10.04 -10.64
CA GLU A 154 1.30 11.40 -10.25
C GLU A 154 2.20 12.02 -9.14
N GLY A 155 3.11 11.21 -8.60
CA GLY A 155 4.13 11.59 -7.63
C GLY A 155 3.67 11.55 -6.18
N ILE A 156 2.60 10.81 -5.86
CA ILE A 156 2.16 10.58 -4.48
C ILE A 156 1.94 9.08 -4.21
N PRO A 157 2.81 8.45 -3.40
CA PRO A 157 2.64 7.08 -2.92
C PRO A 157 1.23 6.82 -2.36
N PRO A 158 0.44 5.90 -2.93
CA PRO A 158 -0.90 5.62 -2.44
C PRO A 158 -0.85 4.88 -1.10
N ILE A 159 -1.88 5.10 -0.28
CA ILE A 159 -2.08 4.42 1.00
C ILE A 159 -3.10 3.31 0.78
N LEU A 160 -2.76 2.07 1.13
CA LEU A 160 -3.69 0.95 1.12
C LEU A 160 -4.28 0.74 2.52
N SER A 161 -5.60 0.58 2.57
CA SER A 161 -6.29 -0.02 3.71
C SER A 161 -6.28 -1.54 3.52
N ILE A 162 -5.54 -2.23 4.38
CA ILE A 162 -5.54 -3.69 4.45
C ILE A 162 -6.31 -4.15 5.68
N ARG A 163 -7.00 -5.27 5.57
CA ARG A 163 -7.83 -5.78 6.67
C ARG A 163 -7.63 -7.27 6.86
N LEU A 164 -7.26 -7.65 8.08
CA LEU A 164 -7.16 -9.03 8.50
C LEU A 164 -8.56 -9.56 8.82
N TYR A 165 -8.89 -10.69 8.23
CA TYR A 165 -10.07 -11.49 8.52
C TYR A 165 -9.65 -12.84 9.09
N ALA A 166 -10.49 -13.41 9.95
CA ALA A 166 -10.39 -14.79 10.41
C ALA A 166 -11.70 -15.52 10.18
N LYS A 167 -11.63 -16.80 9.83
CA LYS A 167 -12.80 -17.65 9.67
C LYS A 167 -13.23 -18.20 11.04
N ARG A 168 -14.37 -17.73 11.54
CA ARG A 168 -14.94 -18.07 12.86
C ARG A 168 -16.35 -18.60 12.68
N ASN A 169 -16.62 -19.78 13.25
CA ASN A 169 -17.93 -20.42 13.16
C ASN A 169 -18.47 -20.48 11.71
N GLY A 170 -17.58 -20.77 10.75
CA GLY A 170 -17.91 -20.83 9.32
C GLY A 170 -17.92 -19.48 8.58
N ALA A 171 -17.91 -18.33 9.28
CA ALA A 171 -18.01 -17.00 8.68
C ALA A 171 -16.71 -16.20 8.76
N TRP A 172 -16.43 -15.38 7.75
CA TRP A 172 -15.32 -14.44 7.76
C TRP A 172 -15.63 -13.23 8.65
N THR A 173 -14.83 -13.05 9.70
CA THR A 173 -14.96 -11.94 10.64
C THR A 173 -13.77 -11.00 10.51
N SER A 174 -14.03 -9.70 10.36
CA SER A 174 -12.98 -8.68 10.39
C SER A 174 -12.32 -8.62 11.77
N ILE A 175 -11.02 -8.81 11.82
CA ILE A 175 -10.22 -8.77 13.06
C ILE A 175 -9.63 -7.38 13.27
N GLN A 176 -8.88 -6.89 12.29
CA GLN A 176 -8.19 -5.60 12.42
C GLN A 176 -7.90 -4.97 11.05
N GLY A 177 -8.07 -3.65 10.96
CA GLY A 177 -7.63 -2.86 9.80
C GLY A 177 -6.26 -2.24 10.05
N HIS A 178 -5.53 -1.96 8.96
CA HIS A 178 -4.23 -1.32 8.97
C HIS A 178 -4.03 -0.49 7.71
N PHE A 179 -3.18 0.54 7.81
CA PHE A 179 -2.77 1.33 6.65
C PHE A 179 -1.30 1.10 6.33
N VAL A 180 -0.98 0.97 5.04
CA VAL A 180 0.39 0.87 4.54
C VAL A 180 0.58 1.83 3.36
N THR A 181 1.78 2.34 3.15
CA THR A 181 2.09 3.24 2.03
C THR A 181 2.82 2.48 0.93
N VAL A 182 2.31 2.46 -0.29
CA VAL A 182 2.97 1.75 -1.40
C VAL A 182 4.11 2.58 -1.96
N THR A 183 5.28 1.97 -2.11
CA THR A 183 6.50 2.63 -2.61
C THR A 183 6.99 2.08 -3.94
N SER A 184 6.56 0.88 -4.34
CA SER A 184 6.77 0.41 -5.70
C SER A 184 5.77 -0.62 -6.17
N VAL A 185 5.48 -0.62 -7.46
CA VAL A 185 4.84 -1.69 -8.23
C VAL A 185 5.48 -1.78 -9.62
N PRO A 186 5.39 -2.92 -10.32
CA PRO A 186 5.74 -3.00 -11.74
C PRO A 186 5.04 -1.93 -12.58
N GLY A 187 5.65 -1.48 -13.67
CA GLY A 187 5.06 -0.56 -14.65
C GLY A 187 3.88 -1.19 -15.38
N SER A 188 3.92 -2.50 -15.59
CA SER A 188 2.86 -3.30 -16.18
C SER A 188 2.74 -4.65 -15.48
N ILE A 189 1.62 -5.33 -15.73
CA ILE A 189 1.43 -6.72 -15.31
C ILE A 189 1.14 -7.57 -16.53
N GLU A 190 1.74 -8.76 -16.59
CA GLU A 190 1.58 -9.66 -17.72
C GLU A 190 0.11 -10.07 -17.93
N PRO A 191 -0.31 -10.32 -19.18
CA PRO A 191 -1.58 -10.98 -19.45
C PRO A 191 -1.69 -12.29 -18.65
N GLY A 192 -2.85 -12.53 -18.02
CA GLY A 192 -3.06 -13.72 -17.17
C GLY A 192 -2.30 -13.76 -15.83
N ALA A 193 -1.56 -12.70 -15.45
CA ALA A 193 -0.91 -12.65 -14.14
C ALA A 193 -1.93 -12.78 -13.00
N ALA A 194 -1.70 -13.72 -12.08
CA ALA A 194 -2.54 -13.92 -10.89
C ALA A 194 -2.10 -13.09 -9.67
N SER A 195 -0.98 -12.38 -9.78
CA SER A 195 -0.44 -11.50 -8.76
C SER A 195 0.61 -10.55 -9.32
N PHE A 196 0.92 -9.48 -8.59
CA PHE A 196 2.07 -8.62 -8.86
C PHE A 196 2.82 -8.27 -7.57
N PRO A 197 4.16 -8.10 -7.65
CA PRO A 197 4.96 -7.70 -6.50
C PRO A 197 4.70 -6.24 -6.12
N VAL A 198 4.82 -5.94 -4.83
CA VAL A 198 4.65 -4.60 -4.28
C VAL A 198 5.62 -4.39 -3.12
N ARG A 199 6.19 -3.18 -3.04
CA ARG A 199 6.92 -2.72 -1.85
C ARG A 199 6.07 -1.72 -1.11
N VAL A 200 5.92 -1.91 0.20
CA VAL A 200 5.16 -1.01 1.07
C VAL A 200 5.99 -0.57 2.25
N ILE A 201 5.63 0.56 2.84
CA ILE A 201 6.02 0.94 4.18
C ILE A 201 4.91 0.47 5.12
N ASP A 202 5.29 -0.37 6.06
CA ASP A 202 4.47 -0.70 7.22
C ASP A 202 4.74 0.32 8.33
N PRO A 203 3.78 1.18 8.70
CA PRO A 203 3.95 2.13 9.79
C PRO A 203 4.20 1.45 11.14
N LEU A 204 3.81 0.18 11.30
CA LEU A 204 4.15 -0.60 12.48
C LEU A 204 5.65 -0.95 12.47
N GLY A 205 6.44 -0.14 13.17
CA GLY A 205 7.90 -0.24 13.20
C GLY A 205 8.60 0.57 12.11
N GLY A 206 7.86 1.26 11.23
CA GLY A 206 8.40 2.10 10.16
C GLY A 206 9.31 1.34 9.18
N LYS A 207 8.87 0.17 8.71
CA LYS A 207 9.71 -0.75 7.92
C LYS A 207 9.24 -0.86 6.48
N PHE A 208 10.20 -0.92 5.56
CA PHE A 208 9.93 -1.40 4.21
C PHE A 208 9.63 -2.89 4.24
N ARG A 209 8.59 -3.29 3.52
CA ARG A 209 8.12 -4.67 3.38
C ARG A 209 7.90 -4.97 1.91
N GLU A 210 8.25 -6.18 1.53
CA GLU A 210 7.94 -6.74 0.22
C GLU A 210 6.82 -7.76 0.35
N GLY A 211 6.07 -7.92 -0.74
CA GLY A 211 5.11 -9.00 -0.89
C GLY A 211 4.37 -8.86 -2.21
N ASN A 212 3.17 -9.44 -2.27
CA ASN A 212 2.38 -9.47 -3.49
C ASN A 212 0.94 -9.07 -3.23
N ILE A 213 0.30 -8.45 -4.22
CA ILE A 213 -1.16 -8.37 -4.30
C ILE A 213 -1.59 -9.43 -5.33
N ALA A 214 -2.54 -10.28 -4.95
CA ALA A 214 -2.93 -11.45 -5.71
C ALA A 214 -4.45 -11.56 -5.87
N ILE A 215 -4.87 -12.31 -6.88
CA ILE A 215 -6.25 -12.76 -7.01
C ILE A 215 -6.58 -13.69 -5.83
N SER A 216 -7.70 -13.41 -5.16
CA SER A 216 -8.20 -14.26 -4.09
C SER A 216 -8.67 -15.61 -4.63
N ARG A 217 -8.13 -16.66 -4.02
CA ARG A 217 -8.56 -18.06 -4.20
C ARG A 217 -9.35 -18.57 -2.99
N GLU A 218 -9.64 -17.70 -2.03
CA GLU A 218 -10.25 -18.08 -0.77
C GLU A 218 -11.78 -18.01 -0.85
N PRO A 219 -12.50 -19.13 -0.61
CA PRO A 219 -13.95 -19.14 -0.63
C PRO A 219 -14.59 -18.15 0.36
N GLY A 220 -15.48 -17.32 -0.14
CA GLY A 220 -16.13 -16.25 0.62
C GLY A 220 -15.29 -14.98 0.81
N MET A 221 -14.15 -14.85 0.13
CA MET A 221 -13.30 -13.65 0.11
C MET A 221 -12.86 -13.27 -1.32
N GLU A 222 -13.53 -13.82 -2.34
CA GLU A 222 -13.18 -13.68 -3.75
C GLU A 222 -13.33 -12.25 -4.26
N PHE A 223 -14.12 -11.44 -3.56
CA PHE A 223 -14.42 -10.05 -3.91
C PHE A 223 -13.32 -9.06 -3.54
N PHE A 224 -12.25 -9.50 -2.88
CA PHE A 224 -11.07 -8.70 -2.61
C PHE A 224 -9.86 -9.21 -3.37
N ALA A 225 -8.90 -8.33 -3.65
CA ALA A 225 -7.52 -8.76 -3.84
C ALA A 225 -6.90 -9.19 -2.49
N GLU A 226 -6.06 -10.22 -2.54
CA GLU A 226 -5.34 -10.76 -1.38
C GLU A 226 -3.99 -10.05 -1.23
N ALA A 227 -3.70 -9.53 -0.06
CA ALA A 227 -2.39 -9.01 0.31
C ALA A 227 -1.53 -10.11 0.94
N LYS A 228 -0.47 -10.54 0.24
CA LYS A 228 0.51 -11.53 0.72
C LYS A 228 1.74 -10.82 1.25
N PHE A 229 1.63 -10.28 2.46
CA PHE A 229 2.68 -9.49 3.13
C PHE A 229 3.26 -10.25 4.33
N PRO A 230 4.29 -11.11 4.15
CA PRO A 230 4.78 -11.99 5.21
C PRO A 230 5.28 -11.21 6.45
N GLY A 231 5.85 -10.02 6.24
CA GLY A 231 6.39 -9.17 7.30
C GLY A 231 5.35 -8.32 8.05
N ILE A 232 4.08 -8.34 7.65
CA ILE A 232 3.00 -7.61 8.33
C ILE A 232 2.29 -8.54 9.30
N THR A 233 2.28 -8.15 10.58
CA THR A 233 1.81 -8.98 11.69
C THR A 233 0.58 -8.42 12.40
N ILE A 234 -0.03 -7.37 11.84
CA ILE A 234 -1.20 -6.72 12.44
C ILE A 234 -2.33 -7.73 12.70
N GLY A 235 -2.92 -7.66 13.90
CA GLY A 235 -4.05 -8.51 14.31
C GLY A 235 -3.73 -9.99 14.53
N LYS A 236 -2.50 -10.47 14.25
CA LYS A 236 -2.15 -11.89 14.39
C LYS A 236 -2.25 -12.39 15.84
N SER A 237 -1.98 -11.54 16.82
CA SER A 237 -2.14 -11.87 18.25
C SER A 237 -3.59 -12.08 18.67
N SER A 238 -4.55 -11.66 17.86
CA SER A 238 -5.99 -11.85 18.09
C SER A 238 -6.57 -13.06 17.36
N LEU A 239 -5.74 -13.81 16.63
CA LEU A 239 -6.11 -15.08 16.00
C LEU A 239 -6.04 -16.21 17.03
N ARG A 240 -6.99 -17.14 16.98
CA ARG A 240 -6.97 -18.36 17.79
C ARG A 240 -6.14 -19.44 17.07
N PRO A 241 -5.52 -20.38 17.81
CA PRO A 241 -4.81 -21.49 17.20
C PRO A 241 -5.68 -22.23 16.18
N GLY A 242 -5.13 -22.48 14.99
CA GLY A 242 -5.84 -23.16 13.89
C GLY A 242 -6.85 -22.30 13.12
N GLU A 243 -7.06 -21.03 13.49
CA GLU A 243 -7.92 -20.14 12.68
C GLU A 243 -7.32 -19.89 11.31
N LYS A 244 -8.13 -20.10 10.27
CA LYS A 244 -7.79 -19.64 8.92
C LYS A 244 -7.89 -18.12 8.87
N SER A 245 -6.87 -17.46 8.34
CA SER A 245 -6.82 -16.01 8.21
C SER A 245 -6.65 -15.57 6.76
N TYR A 246 -7.17 -14.39 6.42
CA TYR A 246 -7.06 -13.77 5.09
C TYR A 246 -6.77 -12.28 5.24
N LEU A 247 -5.83 -11.74 4.47
CA LEU A 247 -5.51 -10.31 4.47
C LEU A 247 -6.00 -9.67 3.18
N ALA A 248 -7.07 -8.88 3.28
CA ALA A 248 -7.70 -8.22 2.14
C ALA A 248 -7.06 -6.86 1.85
N VAL A 249 -6.95 -6.49 0.58
CA VAL A 249 -6.80 -5.09 0.17
C VAL A 249 -8.19 -4.49 0.00
N ALA A 250 -8.64 -3.68 0.96
CA ALA A 250 -10.03 -3.22 1.02
C ALA A 250 -10.25 -1.91 0.24
N SER A 251 -9.32 -0.99 0.32
CA SER A 251 -9.40 0.32 -0.34
C SER A 251 -8.03 0.96 -0.49
N ALA A 252 -7.96 1.98 -1.34
CA ALA A 252 -6.78 2.81 -1.52
C ALA A 252 -7.12 4.29 -1.42
N LEU A 253 -6.16 5.11 -0.97
CA LEU A 253 -6.20 6.57 -0.97
C LEU A 253 -5.00 7.07 -1.78
N GLY A 254 -5.24 7.90 -2.78
CA GLY A 254 -4.19 8.38 -3.66
C GLY A 254 -4.74 9.26 -4.78
N ARG A 255 -4.02 9.27 -5.91
CA ARG A 255 -4.45 9.91 -7.15
C ARG A 255 -4.80 8.86 -8.19
N PHE A 256 -6.09 8.76 -8.49
CA PHE A 256 -6.66 7.79 -9.42
C PHE A 256 -7.47 8.44 -10.51
#